data_AF-A0A7C2IWA0-F1
#
_entry.id   AF-A0A7C2IWA0-F1
#
_cell.length_a   1.000
_cell.length_b   1.000
_cell.length_c   1.000
_cell.angle_alpha   90.00
_cell.angle_beta   90.00
_cell.angle_gamma   90.00
#
_symmetry.space_group_name_H-M   'P 1'
#
loop_
_entity.id
_entity.type
_entity.pdbx_description
1 polymer ?
#
loop_
_entity_poly.entity_id
_entity_poly.type
_entity_poly.pdbx_seq_one_letter_code
_entity_poly.pdbx_strand_id
1 'polypeptide(L)'
;MRSQSGFTLIEIMVVLVIIAGLAYLVGTNVIGRLREAKIETTKIQIRDLETALKLYKLDNAFYPETQQGLQALVSPPTIGRTPTKFPPEGYLEGGKVPKDAWGNDFIYIGPDQTQDGSYEIISPGPDGVPNTEDDISSRNIQ
;
A
#
# COMPACT_ATOMS: atom_id res chain seq x y z
N MET A 1 9.77 37.34 -55.71
CA MET A 1 10.82 36.68 -54.90
C MET A 1 10.42 36.82 -53.44
N ARG A 2 10.12 35.72 -52.74
CA ARG A 2 9.75 35.76 -51.31
C ARG A 2 11.05 35.90 -50.50
N SER A 3 11.17 36.97 -49.73
CA SER A 3 12.25 37.16 -48.77
C SER A 3 12.13 36.11 -47.66
N GLN A 4 13.07 35.15 -47.63
CA GLN A 4 13.27 34.31 -46.46
C GLN A 4 13.95 35.18 -45.39
N SER A 5 13.17 35.66 -44.42
CA SER A 5 13.69 36.24 -43.19
C SER A 5 14.24 35.11 -42.32
N GLY A 6 15.57 35.02 -42.22
CA GLY A 6 16.24 34.13 -41.28
C GLY A 6 16.17 34.65 -39.84
N PHE A 7 16.25 33.74 -38.88
CA PHE A 7 16.28 34.07 -37.45
C PHE A 7 17.55 34.83 -37.08
N THR A 8 17.44 35.75 -36.13
CA THR A 8 18.61 36.47 -35.58
C THR A 8 19.32 35.65 -34.51
N LEU A 9 20.63 35.84 -34.34
CA LEU A 9 21.38 35.17 -33.27
C LEU A 9 20.83 35.50 -31.87
N ILE A 10 20.40 36.76 -31.68
CA ILE A 10 19.81 37.24 -30.42
C ILE A 10 18.54 36.46 -30.08
N GLU A 11 17.70 36.17 -31.08
CA GLU A 11 16.44 35.45 -30.90
C GLU A 11 16.67 34.02 -30.43
N ILE A 12 17.68 33.34 -30.99
CA ILE A 12 18.08 32.00 -30.53
C ILE A 12 18.66 32.07 -29.10
N MET A 13 19.44 33.10 -28.77
CA MET A 13 19.98 33.28 -27.42
C MET A 13 18.87 33.44 -26.37
N VAL A 14 17.87 34.28 -26.63
CA VAL A 14 16.74 34.49 -25.71
C VAL A 14 15.97 33.19 -25.50
N VAL A 15 15.71 32.42 -26.57
CA VAL A 15 15.02 31.13 -26.48
C VAL A 15 15.80 30.13 -25.63
N LEU A 16 17.12 30.04 -25.80
CA LEU A 16 17.97 29.13 -25.02
C LEU A 16 18.00 29.51 -23.54
N VAL A 17 18.04 30.81 -23.21
CA VAL A 17 17.98 31.28 -21.83
C VAL A 17 16.64 30.92 -21.18
N ILE A 18 15.52 31.09 -21.90
CA ILE A 18 14.19 30.71 -21.40
C ILE A 18 14.10 29.19 -21.20
N ILE A 19 14.57 28.38 -22.15
CA ILE A 19 14.56 26.90 -22.03
C ILE A 19 15.43 26.44 -20.86
N ALA A 20 16.64 27.01 -20.70
CA ALA A 20 17.51 26.69 -19.58
C ALA A 20 16.89 27.08 -18.23
N GLY A 21 16.21 28.23 -18.17
CA GLY A 21 15.48 28.68 -16.97
C GLY A 21 14.26 27.80 -16.64
N LEU A 22 13.49 27.37 -17.65
CA LEU A 22 12.36 26.46 -17.45
C LEU A 22 12.81 25.06 -17.01
N ALA A 23 13.89 24.53 -17.60
CA ALA A 23 14.44 23.24 -17.20
C ALA A 23 14.89 23.22 -15.73
N TYR A 24 15.41 24.35 -15.22
CA TYR A 24 15.77 24.51 -13.81
C TYR A 24 14.55 24.43 -12.86
N LEU A 25 13.40 24.98 -13.26
CA LEU A 25 12.20 25.02 -12.42
C LEU A 25 11.43 23.70 -12.35
N VAL A 26 11.50 22.87 -13.39
CA VAL A 26 10.72 21.62 -13.48
C VAL A 26 11.36 20.46 -12.69
N GLY A 27 12.59 20.65 -12.21
CA GLY A 27 13.32 19.62 -11.48
C GLY A 27 12.76 19.33 -10.08
N THR A 28 12.19 18.13 -9.93
CA THR A 28 12.35 17.19 -8.79
C THR A 28 11.23 16.94 -7.75
N ASN A 29 10.01 17.49 -7.87
CA ASN A 29 8.97 17.22 -6.86
C ASN A 29 8.08 15.96 -7.09
N VAL A 30 8.26 15.21 -8.18
CA VAL A 30 7.37 14.09 -8.52
C VAL A 30 7.67 12.83 -7.70
N ILE A 31 8.93 12.58 -7.38
CA ILE A 31 9.37 11.34 -6.73
C ILE A 31 8.88 11.24 -5.28
N GLY A 32 8.91 12.36 -4.53
CA GLY A 32 8.39 12.40 -3.16
C GLY A 32 6.89 12.11 -3.09
N ARG A 33 6.11 12.73 -3.98
CA ARG A 33 4.66 12.53 -4.08
C ARG A 33 4.28 11.09 -4.42
N LEU A 34 5.05 10.43 -5.28
CA LEU A 34 4.84 9.01 -5.58
C LEU A 34 5.08 8.13 -4.35
N ARG A 35 6.13 8.41 -3.55
CA ARG A 35 6.39 7.66 -2.30
C ARG A 35 5.26 7.85 -1.30
N GLU A 36 4.83 9.09 -1.08
CA GLU A 36 3.71 9.40 -0.18
C GLU A 36 2.42 8.71 -0.62
N ALA A 37 2.10 8.75 -1.92
CA ALA A 37 0.93 8.08 -2.47
C ALA A 37 0.95 6.56 -2.24
N LYS A 38 2.14 5.93 -2.36
CA LYS A 38 2.31 4.50 -2.04
C LYS A 38 2.05 4.21 -0.57
N ILE A 39 2.61 5.00 0.33
CA ILE A 39 2.39 4.87 1.78
C ILE A 39 0.89 4.97 2.10
N GLU A 40 0.20 5.99 1.57
CA GLU A 40 -1.23 6.16 1.79
C GLU A 40 -2.06 5.01 1.20
N THR A 41 -1.70 4.52 0.02
CA THR A 41 -2.36 3.34 -0.58
C THR A 41 -2.23 2.11 0.32
N THR A 42 -1.03 1.85 0.85
CA THR A 42 -0.78 0.75 1.79
C THR A 42 -1.60 0.91 3.08
N LYS A 43 -1.70 2.13 3.63
CA LYS A 43 -2.55 2.40 4.81
C LYS A 43 -4.02 2.10 4.55
N ILE A 44 -4.53 2.46 3.37
CA ILE A 44 -5.91 2.14 2.97
C ILE A 44 -6.11 0.62 2.93
N GLN A 45 -5.20 -0.11 2.28
CA GLN A 45 -5.27 -1.58 2.22
C GLN A 45 -5.23 -2.22 3.61
N ILE A 46 -4.43 -1.70 4.54
CA ILE A 46 -4.43 -2.16 5.93
C ILE A 46 -5.81 -1.95 6.55
N ARG A 47 -6.43 -0.77 6.39
CA ARG A 47 -7.77 -0.48 6.92
C ARG A 47 -8.86 -1.39 6.33
N ASP A 48 -8.74 -1.75 5.05
CA ASP A 48 -9.65 -2.69 4.41
C ASP A 48 -9.51 -4.09 5.03
N LEU A 49 -8.27 -4.54 5.26
CA LEU A 49 -7.97 -5.79 5.96
C LEU A 49 -8.48 -5.78 7.41
N GLU A 50 -8.32 -4.66 8.13
CA GLU A 50 -8.87 -4.51 9.48
C GLU A 50 -10.40 -4.62 9.49
N THR A 51 -11.06 -4.03 8.49
CA THR A 51 -12.52 -4.09 8.35
C THR A 51 -12.96 -5.53 8.11
N ALA A 52 -12.28 -6.26 7.23
CA ALA A 52 -12.53 -7.68 6.99
C ALA A 52 -12.30 -8.54 8.25
N LEU A 53 -11.23 -8.29 9.02
CA LEU A 53 -10.98 -8.98 10.29
C LEU A 53 -12.06 -8.69 11.34
N LYS A 54 -12.54 -7.45 11.43
CA LYS A 54 -13.63 -7.07 12.33
C LYS A 54 -14.93 -7.80 11.97
N LEU A 55 -15.24 -7.93 10.68
CA LEU A 55 -16.38 -8.73 10.20
C LEU A 55 -16.20 -10.23 10.51
N TYR A 56 -15.02 -10.78 10.26
CA TYR A 56 -14.70 -12.17 10.61
C TYR A 56 -14.95 -12.45 12.10
N LYS A 57 -14.48 -11.55 12.98
CA LYS A 57 -14.73 -11.64 14.42
C LYS A 57 -16.19 -11.43 14.79
N LEU A 58 -16.93 -10.57 14.09
CA LEU A 58 -18.35 -10.37 14.34
C LEU A 58 -19.13 -11.67 14.11
N ASP A 59 -18.80 -12.40 13.04
CA ASP A 59 -19.50 -13.63 12.66
C ASP A 59 -19.07 -14.84 13.50
N ASN A 60 -17.78 -14.92 13.84
CA ASN A 60 -17.17 -16.11 14.44
C ASN A 60 -16.76 -15.93 15.91
N ALA A 61 -16.85 -14.71 16.45
CA ALA A 61 -16.44 -14.30 17.81
C ALA A 61 -14.93 -14.33 18.11
N PHE A 62 -14.08 -14.67 17.15
CA PHE A 62 -12.62 -14.66 17.27
C PHE A 62 -11.96 -14.16 15.99
N TYR A 63 -10.74 -13.63 16.07
CA TYR A 63 -9.90 -13.34 14.90
C TYR A 63 -9.18 -14.63 14.45
N PRO A 64 -8.76 -14.72 13.17
CA PRO A 64 -7.91 -15.82 12.71
C PRO A 64 -6.62 -15.93 13.54
N GLU A 65 -6.11 -17.15 13.67
CA GLU A 65 -4.79 -17.37 14.28
C GLU A 65 -3.67 -17.00 13.29
N THR A 66 -2.47 -16.73 13.80
CA THR A 66 -1.32 -16.35 12.97
C THR A 66 -1.01 -17.40 11.90
N GLN A 67 -1.18 -18.69 12.23
CA GLN A 67 -0.97 -19.78 11.27
C GLN A 67 -2.00 -19.81 10.14
N GLN A 68 -3.23 -19.33 10.41
CA GLN A 68 -4.28 -19.23 9.40
C GLN A 68 -4.05 -18.02 8.47
N GLY A 69 -3.46 -16.96 9.01
CA GLY A 69 -3.07 -15.76 8.26
C GLY A 69 -4.25 -14.99 7.67
N LEU A 70 -3.94 -14.07 6.75
CA LEU A 70 -4.96 -13.29 6.03
C LEU A 70 -5.74 -14.14 5.02
N GLN A 71 -5.24 -15.34 4.68
CA GLN A 71 -5.93 -16.30 3.81
C GLN A 71 -7.25 -16.78 4.43
N ALA A 72 -7.37 -16.74 5.76
CA ALA A 72 -8.63 -17.00 6.47
C ALA A 72 -9.73 -15.98 6.13
N LEU A 73 -9.40 -14.83 5.53
CA LEU A 73 -10.39 -13.86 5.05
C LEU A 73 -10.88 -14.19 3.64
N VAL A 74 -10.19 -15.05 2.90
CA VAL A 74 -10.54 -15.41 1.52
C VAL A 74 -11.28 -16.74 1.48
N SER A 75 -10.78 -17.73 2.23
CA SER A 75 -11.32 -19.09 2.25
C SER A 75 -11.36 -19.61 3.69
N PRO A 76 -12.31 -20.50 4.01
CA PRO A 76 -12.40 -21.07 5.35
C PRO A 76 -11.12 -21.87 5.69
N PRO A 77 -10.46 -21.57 6.81
CA PRO A 77 -9.24 -22.28 7.20
C PRO A 77 -9.53 -23.74 7.54
N THR A 78 -8.63 -24.62 7.13
CA THR A 78 -8.68 -26.07 7.41
C THR A 78 -7.89 -26.47 8.66
N ILE A 79 -7.10 -25.54 9.19
CA ILE A 79 -6.23 -25.73 10.36
C ILE A 79 -6.68 -24.81 11.50
N GLY A 80 -6.46 -25.24 12.74
CA GLY A 80 -6.85 -24.48 13.93
C GLY A 80 -8.36 -24.40 14.10
N ARG A 81 -8.85 -23.27 14.60
CA ARG A 81 -10.27 -23.06 14.87
C ARG A 81 -11.04 -22.75 13.58
N THR A 82 -11.94 -23.64 13.18
CA THR A 82 -12.78 -23.47 11.98
C THR A 82 -13.92 -22.47 12.25
N PRO A 83 -14.14 -21.48 11.37
CA PRO A 83 -15.29 -20.57 11.49
C PRO A 83 -16.60 -21.30 11.24
N THR A 84 -17.62 -20.99 12.04
CA THR A 84 -18.96 -21.58 11.91
C THR A 84 -19.83 -20.84 10.91
N LYS A 85 -19.59 -19.53 10.75
CA LYS A 85 -20.31 -18.64 9.83
C LYS A 85 -19.28 -18.01 8.91
N PHE A 86 -19.16 -18.57 7.72
CA PHE A 86 -18.25 -18.08 6.69
C PHE A 86 -19.05 -17.74 5.43
N PRO A 87 -19.00 -16.48 4.94
CA PRO A 87 -19.66 -16.10 3.70
C PRO A 87 -19.02 -16.80 2.49
N PRO A 88 -19.80 -17.33 1.53
CA PRO A 88 -19.24 -18.03 0.38
C PRO A 88 -18.34 -17.16 -0.50
N GLU A 89 -18.54 -15.85 -0.48
CA GLU A 89 -17.72 -14.84 -1.18
C GLU A 89 -16.43 -14.44 -0.42
N GLY A 90 -16.28 -14.85 0.84
CA GLY A 90 -15.20 -14.40 1.72
C GLY A 90 -15.42 -12.99 2.29
N TYR A 91 -14.43 -12.49 3.03
CA TYR A 91 -14.47 -11.19 3.70
C TYR A 91 -13.73 -10.08 2.92
N LEU A 92 -13.07 -10.42 1.81
CA LEU A 92 -12.29 -9.47 1.00
C LEU A 92 -12.91 -9.27 -0.38
N GLU A 93 -13.05 -8.00 -0.76
CA GLU A 93 -13.46 -7.63 -2.11
C GLU A 93 -12.42 -8.13 -3.13
N GLY A 94 -12.87 -8.93 -4.10
CA GLY A 94 -12.01 -9.53 -5.12
C GLY A 94 -11.38 -10.87 -4.75
N GLY A 95 -11.73 -11.46 -3.59
CA GLY A 95 -11.41 -12.86 -3.27
C GLY A 95 -9.92 -13.17 -3.18
N LYS A 96 -9.09 -12.17 -2.88
CA LYS A 96 -7.65 -12.33 -2.68
C LYS A 96 -7.14 -11.33 -1.66
N VAL A 97 -6.06 -11.68 -0.98
CA VAL A 97 -5.34 -10.75 -0.11
C VAL A 97 -4.64 -9.72 -1.00
N PRO A 98 -4.86 -8.41 -0.81
CA PRO A 98 -4.12 -7.38 -1.53
C PRO A 98 -2.64 -7.42 -1.15
N LYS A 99 -1.79 -6.93 -2.05
CA LYS A 99 -0.38 -6.66 -1.80
C LYS A 99 -0.18 -5.18 -1.50
N ASP A 100 0.86 -4.85 -0.77
CA ASP A 100 1.23 -3.46 -0.52
C ASP A 100 1.54 -2.70 -1.83
N ALA A 101 1.73 -1.38 -1.75
CA ALA A 101 2.03 -0.53 -2.91
C ALA A 101 3.42 -0.79 -3.55
N TRP A 102 4.22 -1.69 -2.98
CA TRP A 102 5.52 -2.15 -3.48
C TRP A 102 5.48 -3.60 -3.98
N GLY A 103 4.36 -4.32 -3.80
CA GLY A 103 4.14 -5.69 -4.26
C GLY A 103 4.43 -6.76 -3.20
N ASN A 104 4.76 -6.37 -1.97
CA ASN A 104 5.01 -7.28 -0.87
C ASN A 104 3.70 -7.80 -0.27
N ASP A 105 3.77 -8.97 0.33
CA ASP A 105 2.65 -9.55 1.07
C ASP A 105 2.61 -8.95 2.48
N PHE A 106 1.40 -8.70 2.98
CA PHE A 106 1.21 -8.26 4.36
C PHE A 106 1.51 -9.40 5.34
N ILE A 107 2.16 -9.04 6.44
CA ILE A 107 2.42 -9.94 7.56
C ILE A 107 1.29 -9.76 8.57
N TYR A 108 0.67 -10.86 8.95
CA TYR A 108 -0.38 -10.88 9.96
C TYR A 108 0.14 -11.56 11.21
N ILE A 109 -0.01 -10.87 12.34
CA ILE A 109 0.25 -11.40 13.67
C ILE A 109 -1.10 -11.47 14.38
N GLY A 110 -1.55 -12.70 14.62
CA GLY A 110 -2.82 -12.98 15.27
C GLY A 110 -2.77 -12.80 16.79
N PRO A 111 -3.94 -12.95 17.45
CA PRO A 111 -4.06 -12.84 18.90
C PRO A 111 -3.35 -13.97 19.66
N ASP A 112 -3.00 -15.06 18.99
CA ASP A 112 -2.24 -16.19 19.55
C ASP A 112 -0.77 -15.83 19.85
N GLN A 113 -0.20 -14.87 19.10
CA GLN A 113 1.18 -14.42 19.28
C GLN A 113 1.29 -13.07 20.00
N THR A 114 0.15 -12.41 20.26
CA THR A 114 0.12 -11.11 20.92
C THR A 114 -0.40 -11.21 22.35
N GLN A 115 0.30 -10.61 23.32
CA GLN A 115 -0.05 -10.72 24.75
C GLN A 115 -1.39 -10.06 25.13
N ASP A 116 -1.86 -9.08 24.36
CA ASP A 116 -3.12 -8.36 24.61
C ASP A 116 -4.33 -8.96 23.88
N GLY A 117 -4.13 -10.06 23.11
CA GLY A 117 -5.17 -10.65 22.27
C GLY A 117 -5.62 -9.76 21.12
N SER A 118 -4.84 -8.73 20.77
CA SER A 118 -5.02 -7.94 19.55
C SER A 118 -4.40 -8.65 18.35
N TYR A 119 -4.68 -8.13 17.16
CA TYR A 119 -3.96 -8.51 15.94
C TYR A 119 -3.12 -7.33 15.48
N GLU A 120 -2.12 -7.62 14.65
CA GLU A 120 -1.31 -6.62 13.96
C GLU A 120 -1.14 -7.00 12.49
N ILE A 121 -1.23 -6.00 11.61
CA ILE A 121 -0.95 -6.13 10.18
C ILE A 121 0.26 -5.26 9.88
N ILE A 122 1.28 -5.84 9.25
CA ILE A 122 2.54 -5.16 8.95
C ILE A 122 2.80 -5.25 7.45
N SER A 123 3.11 -4.10 6.85
CA SER A 123 3.65 -4.01 5.49
C SER A 123 5.16 -3.85 5.57
N PRO A 124 5.96 -4.70 4.89
CA PRO A 124 7.41 -4.55 4.78
C PRO A 124 7.84 -3.23 4.11
N GLY A 125 6.96 -2.60 3.33
CA GLY A 125 7.17 -1.25 2.86
C GLY A 125 8.17 -1.16 1.69
N PRO A 126 8.82 0.02 1.50
CA PRO A 126 9.71 0.29 0.39
C PRO A 126 10.87 -0.69 0.20
N ASP A 127 11.51 -1.15 1.28
CA ASP A 127 12.67 -2.03 1.22
C ASP A 127 12.29 -3.52 1.06
N GLY A 128 11.05 -3.88 1.41
CA GLY A 128 10.53 -5.24 1.32
C GLY A 128 11.07 -6.18 2.42
N VAL A 129 11.74 -5.63 3.42
CA VAL A 129 12.37 -6.38 4.51
C VAL A 129 11.54 -6.16 5.78
N PRO A 130 10.99 -7.21 6.39
CA PRO A 130 10.20 -7.02 7.60
C PRO A 130 11.08 -6.72 8.83
N ASN A 131 10.49 -6.00 9.78
CA ASN A 131 11.10 -5.53 11.03
C ASN A 131 12.16 -4.43 10.84
N THR A 132 11.91 -3.54 9.89
CA THR A 132 12.74 -2.36 9.61
C THR A 132 12.00 -1.07 9.97
N GLU A 133 12.68 0.08 9.84
CA GLU A 133 12.09 1.38 10.21
C GLU A 133 11.03 1.88 9.22
N ASP A 134 11.00 1.36 8.00
CA ASP A 134 10.04 1.73 6.95
C ASP A 134 8.78 0.87 6.93
N ASP A 135 8.67 -0.08 7.86
CA ASP A 135 7.48 -0.89 8.08
C ASP A 135 6.25 -0.03 8.40
N ILE A 136 5.13 -0.36 7.77
CA ILE A 136 3.84 0.27 8.03
C ILE A 136 2.97 -0.72 8.79
N SER A 137 2.85 -0.51 10.10
CA SER A 137 2.03 -1.34 11.00
C SER A 137 0.65 -0.74 11.25
N SER A 138 -0.38 -1.58 11.35
CA SER A 138 -1.74 -1.20 11.77
C SER A 138 -1.78 -0.46 13.11
N ARG A 139 -0.77 -0.64 13.98
CA ARG A 139 -0.64 0.08 15.25
C ARG A 139 -0.19 1.53 15.10
N ASN A 140 0.50 1.86 14.02
CA ASN A 140 1.16 3.15 13.82
C ASN A 140 0.45 4.06 12.81
N ILE A 141 -0.64 3.60 12.19
CA ILE A 141 -1.36 4.31 11.10
C ILE A 141 -2.58 5.14 11.57
N GLN A 142 -2.70 5.40 12.88
CA GLN A 142 -3.74 6.27 13.43
C GLN A 142 -3.54 7.73 13.02
#